data_AF-A0A917RLH2-F1
#
_entry.id   AF-A0A917RLH2-F1
#
_cell.length_a   1.000
_cell.length_b   1.000
_cell.length_c   1.000
_cell.angle_alpha   90.00
_cell.angle_beta   90.00
_cell.angle_gamma   90.00
#
_symmetry.space_group_name_H-M   'P 1'
#
loop_
_entity.id
_entity.type
_entity.pdbx_description
1 polymer ?
#
loop_
_entity_poly.entity_id
_entity_poly.type
_entity_poly.pdbx_seq_one_letter_code
_entity_poly.pdbx_strand_id
1 'polypeptide(L)'
;MTRWVGRSSVAVVAAAVGIAVFPATAGAVSPSATAQAGGKAVNLKITETIRGKLADAYWNQYYKPYHPRASRTKVDGPKRVYYGKIKGATAGKDVYWAVGSIGIKGDPISYQDGPHVWRKRGSGAWAYRGDTGGCLAKVPKALLKIWHLPTCS
;
A
#
# COMPACT_ATOMS: atom_id res chain seq x y z
N MET A 1 -37.99 55.69 -19.30
CA MET A 1 -38.38 54.28 -19.50
C MET A 1 -38.86 53.75 -18.15
N THR A 2 -40.12 53.98 -17.80
CA THR A 2 -41.28 53.05 -17.89
C THR A 2 -41.42 52.14 -16.66
N ARG A 3 -42.50 52.44 -15.91
CA ARG A 3 -43.23 51.74 -14.84
C ARG A 3 -43.13 50.19 -14.83
N TRP A 4 -43.31 49.54 -13.67
CA TRP A 4 -44.57 48.87 -13.26
C TRP A 4 -44.44 48.06 -11.95
N VAL A 5 -45.56 48.03 -11.21
CA VAL A 5 -45.83 47.36 -9.93
C VAL A 5 -46.25 45.91 -10.19
N GLY A 6 -45.92 44.97 -9.30
CA GLY A 6 -46.38 43.57 -9.40
C GLY A 6 -46.52 42.87 -8.05
N ARG A 7 -47.77 42.56 -7.71
CA ARG A 7 -48.32 41.96 -6.49
C ARG A 7 -47.96 40.47 -6.30
N SER A 8 -47.85 40.11 -5.02
CA SER A 8 -48.50 38.97 -4.31
C SER A 8 -48.18 37.49 -4.63
N SER A 9 -48.05 36.79 -3.50
CA SER A 9 -48.45 35.40 -3.19
C SER A 9 -47.48 34.28 -3.53
N VAL A 10 -46.84 33.70 -2.49
CA VAL A 10 -46.71 32.24 -2.37
C VAL A 10 -46.80 31.79 -0.90
N ALA A 11 -47.87 31.06 -0.63
CA ALA A 11 -48.11 29.97 0.32
C ALA A 11 -47.39 29.91 1.68
N VAL A 12 -48.21 29.94 2.74
CA VAL A 12 -47.97 29.23 4.00
C VAL A 12 -48.13 27.73 3.74
N VAL A 13 -47.09 26.95 4.04
CA VAL A 13 -47.24 25.51 4.34
C VAL A 13 -46.63 25.26 5.70
N ALA A 14 -47.49 24.98 6.67
CA ALA A 14 -47.12 24.42 7.96
C ALA A 14 -47.30 22.90 7.90
N ALA A 15 -46.31 22.16 8.42
CA ALA A 15 -46.31 20.75 8.90
C ALA A 15 -44.92 20.15 8.62
N ALA A 16 -44.29 19.32 9.44
CA ALA A 16 -44.57 18.78 10.77
C ALA A 16 -43.25 18.19 11.31
N VAL A 17 -43.26 17.91 12.60
CA VAL A 17 -42.33 17.14 13.44
C VAL A 17 -41.57 16.00 12.73
N GLY A 18 -40.29 15.83 13.08
CA GLY A 18 -39.51 14.63 12.76
C GLY A 18 -38.11 14.64 13.35
N ILE A 19 -37.98 14.17 14.59
CA ILE A 19 -36.72 13.96 15.33
C ILE A 19 -35.96 12.75 14.75
N ALA A 20 -34.63 12.80 14.91
CA ALA A 20 -33.65 11.72 14.84
C ALA A 20 -33.25 11.21 13.46
N VAL A 21 -32.05 11.64 13.07
CA VAL A 21 -31.29 11.15 11.94
C VAL A 21 -30.55 9.86 12.32
N PHE A 22 -30.58 8.92 11.39
CA PHE A 22 -29.74 7.73 11.19
C PHE A 22 -29.98 6.48 12.06
N PRO A 23 -30.51 5.38 11.47
CA PRO A 23 -30.18 4.05 11.96
C PRO A 23 -28.69 3.79 11.73
N ALA A 24 -27.99 3.42 12.81
CA ALA A 24 -26.65 2.87 12.76
C ALA A 24 -26.69 1.53 12.00
N THR A 25 -26.43 1.57 10.69
CA THR A 25 -26.00 0.37 9.97
C THR A 25 -24.64 -0.02 10.53
N ALA A 26 -24.64 -1.04 11.39
CA ALA A 26 -23.44 -1.73 11.83
C ALA A 26 -22.56 -1.99 10.59
N GLY A 27 -21.43 -1.29 10.54
CA GLY A 27 -20.47 -1.41 9.46
C GLY A 27 -20.04 -2.87 9.37
N ALA A 28 -20.39 -3.50 8.26
CA ALA A 28 -19.80 -4.76 7.87
C ALA A 28 -18.29 -4.61 7.94
N VAL A 29 -17.69 -5.32 8.89
CA VAL A 29 -16.25 -5.52 9.00
C VAL A 29 -15.73 -5.88 7.62
N SER A 30 -14.88 -5.01 7.09
CA SER A 30 -14.21 -5.19 5.80
C SER A 30 -13.59 -6.59 5.77
N PRO A 31 -13.79 -7.39 4.70
CA PRO A 31 -13.15 -8.68 4.60
C PRO A 31 -11.63 -8.47 4.63
N SER A 32 -11.04 -8.95 5.72
CA SER A 32 -9.61 -9.17 5.90
C SER A 32 -9.02 -9.83 4.66
N ALA A 33 -7.92 -9.24 4.18
CA ALA A 33 -6.90 -9.81 3.33
C ALA A 33 -7.34 -10.97 2.42
N THR A 34 -7.84 -10.65 1.22
CA THR A 34 -7.77 -11.62 0.12
C THR A 34 -6.31 -11.90 -0.19
N ALA A 35 -5.82 -13.03 0.32
CA ALA A 35 -4.72 -13.76 -0.27
C ALA A 35 -5.13 -14.07 -1.70
N GLN A 36 -4.58 -13.32 -2.65
CA GLN A 36 -4.84 -13.51 -4.07
C GLN A 36 -4.02 -14.72 -4.53
N ALA A 37 -4.46 -15.91 -4.12
CA ALA A 37 -3.99 -17.19 -4.62
C ALA A 37 -4.73 -17.47 -5.92
N GLY A 38 -4.04 -17.41 -7.07
CA GLY A 38 -4.61 -17.81 -8.37
C GLY A 38 -4.15 -16.99 -9.57
N GLY A 39 -3.50 -15.84 -9.38
CA GLY A 39 -2.98 -15.04 -10.48
C GLY A 39 -1.66 -15.56 -11.05
N LYS A 40 -1.45 -15.42 -12.37
CA LYS A 40 -0.16 -15.69 -13.01
C LYS A 40 0.92 -14.76 -12.44
N ALA A 41 2.02 -15.34 -11.97
CA ALA A 41 3.20 -14.59 -11.53
C ALA A 41 3.98 -14.06 -12.75
N VAL A 42 4.48 -12.82 -12.63
CA VAL A 42 5.28 -12.15 -13.67
C VAL A 42 6.51 -11.56 -13.03
N ASN A 43 7.68 -11.91 -13.56
CA ASN A 43 8.95 -11.31 -13.18
C ASN A 43 9.10 -9.96 -13.87
N LEU A 44 9.51 -8.93 -13.15
CA LEU A 44 9.61 -7.56 -13.65
C LEU A 44 11.01 -7.01 -13.39
N LYS A 45 11.50 -6.17 -14.31
CA LYS A 45 12.76 -5.47 -14.11
C LYS A 45 12.57 -4.34 -13.08
N ILE A 46 13.43 -4.32 -12.06
CA ILE A 46 13.49 -3.22 -11.10
C ILE A 46 14.07 -1.96 -11.78
N THR A 47 13.51 -0.80 -11.48
CA THR A 47 14.03 0.50 -11.91
C THR A 47 14.45 1.34 -10.70
N GLU A 48 15.31 2.34 -10.92
CA GLU A 48 15.72 3.25 -9.83
C GLU A 48 14.54 4.03 -9.25
N THR A 49 13.54 4.38 -10.06
CA THR A 49 12.30 5.01 -9.57
C THR A 49 11.54 4.09 -8.59
N ILE A 50 11.44 2.79 -8.90
CA ILE A 50 10.79 1.85 -7.96
C ILE A 50 11.67 1.68 -6.72
N ARG A 51 12.99 1.53 -6.88
CA ARG A 51 13.93 1.43 -5.75
C ARG A 51 13.79 2.61 -4.78
N GLY A 52 13.69 3.84 -5.29
CA GLY A 52 13.42 5.03 -4.49
C GLY A 52 12.12 4.91 -3.69
N LYS A 53 11.02 4.52 -4.34
CA LYS A 53 9.71 4.34 -3.67
C LYS A 53 9.72 3.25 -2.60
N LEU A 54 10.47 2.17 -2.79
CA LEU A 54 10.62 1.12 -1.77
C LEU A 54 11.37 1.64 -0.54
N ALA A 55 12.44 2.40 -0.77
CA ALA A 55 13.21 3.02 0.31
C ALA A 55 12.41 4.12 1.04
N ASP A 56 11.55 4.86 0.34
CA ASP A 56 10.62 5.82 0.95
C ASP A 56 9.57 5.10 1.81
N ALA A 57 9.05 3.96 1.35
CA ALA A 57 8.12 3.16 2.14
C ALA A 57 8.79 2.62 3.42
N TYR A 58 10.02 2.10 3.32
CA TYR A 58 10.79 1.66 4.49
C TYR A 58 11.05 2.82 5.47
N TRP A 59 11.52 3.95 4.96
CA TRP A 59 11.78 5.13 5.78
C TRP A 59 10.54 5.60 6.52
N ASN A 60 9.43 5.81 5.81
CA ASN A 60 8.23 6.40 6.40
C ASN A 60 7.48 5.44 7.34
N GLN A 61 7.47 4.14 7.04
CA GLN A 61 6.65 3.17 7.76
C GLN A 61 7.41 2.40 8.83
N TYR A 62 8.74 2.37 8.77
CA TYR A 62 9.57 1.64 9.74
C TYR A 62 10.60 2.55 10.40
N TYR A 63 11.55 3.12 9.66
CA TYR A 63 12.72 3.74 10.30
C TYR A 63 12.42 5.10 10.97
N LYS A 64 11.73 6.02 10.29
CA LYS A 64 11.43 7.37 10.81
C LYS A 64 10.66 7.34 12.14
N PRO A 65 9.62 6.50 12.34
CA PRO A 65 8.93 6.39 13.62
C PRO A 65 9.85 6.11 14.82
N TYR A 66 10.89 5.30 14.63
CA TYR A 66 11.85 4.97 15.71
C TYR A 66 13.06 5.91 15.75
N HIS A 67 13.29 6.70 14.69
CA HIS A 67 14.41 7.63 14.58
C HIS A 67 13.94 9.01 14.09
N PRO A 68 13.15 9.75 14.90
CA PRO A 68 12.48 10.98 14.45
C PRO A 68 13.44 12.13 14.07
N ARG A 69 14.69 12.08 14.55
CA ARG A 69 15.74 13.06 14.25
C ARG A 69 16.61 12.68 13.05
N ALA A 70 16.47 11.47 12.53
CA ALA A 70 17.24 11.04 11.38
C ALA A 70 16.71 11.68 10.08
N SER A 71 17.51 11.63 9.02
CA SER A 71 17.10 12.07 7.68
C SER A 71 16.94 10.89 6.73
N ARG A 72 16.01 11.02 5.77
CA ARG A 72 15.76 10.05 4.70
C ARG A 72 17.04 9.70 3.93
N THR A 73 17.98 10.63 3.82
CA THR A 73 19.26 10.45 3.12
C THR A 73 20.17 9.39 3.75
N LYS A 74 19.90 8.99 5.01
CA LYS A 74 20.57 7.90 5.72
C LYS A 74 20.16 6.51 5.24
N VAL A 75 18.97 6.35 4.65
CA VAL A 75 18.53 5.05 4.13
C VAL A 75 19.07 4.86 2.72
N ASP A 76 19.81 3.76 2.52
CA ASP A 76 20.20 3.32 1.19
C ASP A 76 18.99 2.72 0.44
N GLY A 77 18.98 2.86 -0.89
CA GLY A 77 17.99 2.16 -1.71
C GLY A 77 18.17 0.64 -1.60
N PRO A 78 17.10 -0.17 -1.66
CA PRO A 78 17.26 -1.61 -1.56
C PRO A 78 18.10 -2.17 -2.71
N LYS A 79 18.99 -3.10 -2.38
CA LYS A 79 19.93 -3.81 -3.27
C LYS A 79 19.46 -5.24 -3.49
N ARG A 80 19.92 -5.87 -4.58
CA ARG A 80 19.58 -7.26 -4.97
C ARG A 80 18.06 -7.51 -4.93
N VAL A 81 17.32 -6.63 -5.60
CA VAL A 81 15.85 -6.60 -5.52
C VAL A 81 15.23 -7.56 -6.52
N TYR A 82 14.44 -8.51 -6.01
CA TYR A 82 13.48 -9.27 -6.78
C TYR A 82 12.18 -8.49 -6.85
N TYR A 83 11.65 -8.30 -8.06
CA TYR A 83 10.44 -7.50 -8.28
C TYR A 83 9.52 -8.19 -9.27
N GLY A 84 8.22 -8.13 -9.01
CA GLY A 84 7.25 -8.86 -9.79
C GLY A 84 5.83 -8.62 -9.33
N LYS A 85 4.89 -9.28 -9.99
CA LYS A 85 3.48 -9.18 -9.66
C LYS A 85 2.74 -10.50 -9.81
N ILE A 86 1.67 -10.64 -9.03
CA ILE A 86 0.59 -11.60 -9.25
C ILE A 86 -0.49 -10.87 -10.03
N LYS A 87 -0.81 -11.35 -11.24
CA LYS A 87 -1.88 -10.75 -12.06
C LYS A 87 -3.25 -10.89 -11.38
N GLY A 88 -4.03 -9.81 -11.38
CA GLY A 88 -5.45 -9.86 -11.08
C GLY A 88 -6.30 -9.96 -12.33
N ALA A 89 -7.62 -9.96 -12.16
CA ALA A 89 -8.57 -9.87 -13.27
C ALA A 89 -8.41 -8.56 -14.07
N THR A 90 -7.94 -7.50 -13.42
CA THR A 90 -7.65 -6.20 -14.04
C THR A 90 -6.33 -5.64 -13.48
N ALA A 91 -5.76 -4.64 -14.17
CA ALA A 91 -4.53 -3.99 -13.74
C ALA A 91 -4.63 -3.38 -12.32
N GLY A 92 -5.81 -2.87 -11.93
CA GLY A 92 -6.06 -2.37 -10.57
C GLY A 92 -6.07 -3.46 -9.50
N LYS A 93 -6.23 -4.73 -9.89
CA LYS A 93 -6.21 -5.90 -9.00
C LYS A 93 -4.87 -6.63 -9.01
N ASP A 94 -3.90 -6.23 -9.83
CA ASP A 94 -2.54 -6.76 -9.77
C ASP A 94 -1.94 -6.50 -8.39
N VAL A 95 -1.23 -7.49 -7.84
CA VAL A 95 -0.50 -7.32 -6.58
C VAL A 95 0.99 -7.39 -6.86
N TYR A 96 1.67 -6.28 -6.65
CA TYR A 96 3.10 -6.15 -6.84
C TYR A 96 3.82 -6.47 -5.54
N TRP A 97 4.94 -7.15 -5.68
CA TRP A 97 5.80 -7.56 -4.59
C TRP A 97 7.25 -7.22 -4.93
N ALA A 98 7.99 -6.78 -3.92
CA ALA A 98 9.43 -6.64 -4.00
C ALA A 98 10.09 -7.27 -2.77
N VAL A 99 11.26 -7.86 -2.97
CA VAL A 99 12.09 -8.48 -1.93
C VAL A 99 13.52 -8.02 -2.14
N GLY A 100 14.20 -7.50 -1.13
CA GLY A 100 15.59 -7.03 -1.29
C GLY A 100 16.22 -6.54 0.01
N SER A 101 17.55 -6.44 0.02
CA SER A 101 18.29 -5.96 1.20
C SER A 101 18.24 -4.44 1.25
N ILE A 102 17.88 -3.86 2.40
CA ILE A 102 17.97 -2.42 2.65
C ILE A 102 18.72 -2.19 3.95
N GLY A 103 19.28 -1.01 4.15
CA GLY A 103 20.02 -0.68 5.35
C GLY A 103 20.29 0.80 5.46
N ILE A 104 21.04 1.17 6.49
CA ILE A 104 21.37 2.53 6.88
C ILE A 104 22.85 2.79 6.54
N LYS A 105 23.11 3.94 5.91
CA LYS A 105 24.46 4.40 5.57
C LYS A 105 25.31 4.53 6.82
N GLY A 106 26.47 3.90 6.79
CA GLY A 106 27.43 3.91 7.90
C GLY A 106 27.09 2.94 9.04
N ASP A 107 26.05 2.13 8.89
CA ASP A 107 25.68 1.09 9.85
C ASP A 107 25.61 -0.29 9.16
N PRO A 108 26.71 -1.05 9.16
CA PRO A 108 26.76 -2.39 8.57
C PRO A 108 25.80 -3.39 9.25
N ILE A 109 25.45 -3.19 10.52
CA ILE A 109 24.61 -4.12 11.27
C ILE A 109 23.18 -4.07 10.72
N SER A 110 22.71 -2.90 10.31
CA SER A 110 21.37 -2.72 9.71
C SER A 110 21.09 -3.55 8.44
N TYR A 111 22.11 -4.15 7.83
CA TYR A 111 21.98 -5.00 6.64
C TYR A 111 21.78 -6.49 6.97
N GLN A 112 21.86 -6.87 8.24
CA GLN A 112 21.82 -8.28 8.67
C GLN A 112 20.39 -8.84 8.83
N ASP A 113 19.38 -7.98 8.92
CA ASP A 113 17.98 -8.37 9.17
C ASP A 113 17.32 -9.13 7.99
N GLY A 114 18.11 -9.51 6.98
CA GLY A 114 17.68 -10.31 5.85
C GLY A 114 16.94 -9.50 4.80
N PRO A 115 16.41 -10.15 3.76
CA PRO A 115 15.69 -9.42 2.74
C PRO A 115 14.39 -8.85 3.32
N HIS A 116 14.08 -7.63 2.95
CA HIS A 116 12.88 -6.93 3.33
C HIS A 116 11.81 -7.09 2.26
N VAL A 117 10.55 -7.05 2.67
CA VAL A 117 9.40 -7.27 1.77
C VAL A 117 8.58 -5.99 1.63
N TRP A 118 8.22 -5.67 0.40
CA TRP A 118 7.26 -4.62 0.07
C TRP A 118 6.12 -5.17 -0.78
N ARG A 119 4.94 -4.57 -0.63
CA ARG A 119 3.74 -4.94 -1.38
C ARG A 119 2.94 -3.70 -1.77
N LYS A 120 2.35 -3.70 -2.96
CA LYS A 120 1.27 -2.77 -3.34
C LYS A 120 0.22 -3.45 -4.21
N ARG A 121 -0.97 -2.85 -4.30
CA ARG A 121 -2.04 -3.28 -5.21
C ARG A 121 -2.22 -2.23 -6.31
N GLY A 122 -2.19 -2.66 -7.56
CA GLY A 122 -2.34 -1.79 -8.73
C GLY A 122 -1.40 -0.58 -8.70
N SER A 123 -1.98 0.61 -8.84
CA SER A 123 -1.32 1.91 -8.76
C SER A 123 -1.18 2.46 -7.32
N GLY A 124 -1.62 1.72 -6.30
CA GLY A 124 -1.58 2.15 -4.91
C GLY A 124 -0.16 2.34 -4.34
N ALA A 125 -0.09 2.86 -3.12
CA ALA A 125 1.17 3.09 -2.41
C ALA A 125 1.87 1.77 -2.02
N TRP A 126 3.20 1.83 -1.91
CA TRP A 126 3.99 0.73 -1.37
C TRP A 126 3.84 0.63 0.13
N ALA A 127 3.54 -0.57 0.60
CA ALA A 127 3.56 -0.93 2.01
C ALA A 127 4.81 -1.78 2.30
N TYR A 128 5.58 -1.38 3.31
CA TYR A 128 6.61 -2.19 3.92
C TYR A 128 5.95 -3.32 4.74
N ARG A 129 6.44 -4.54 4.60
CA ARG A 129 5.87 -5.76 5.22
C ARG A 129 6.79 -6.39 6.25
N GLY A 130 7.87 -5.68 6.61
CA GLY A 130 8.89 -6.17 7.52
C GLY A 130 10.06 -6.84 6.81
N ASP A 131 11.08 -7.11 7.60
CA ASP A 131 12.10 -8.08 7.30
C ASP A 131 11.52 -9.51 7.32
N THR A 132 12.34 -10.46 6.91
CA THR A 132 11.92 -11.85 6.76
C THR A 132 12.58 -12.80 7.75
N GLY A 133 13.61 -12.37 8.49
CA GLY A 133 14.45 -13.28 9.29
C GLY A 133 14.92 -14.52 8.50
N GLY A 134 15.18 -14.36 7.20
CA GLY A 134 15.50 -15.45 6.27
C GLY A 134 14.31 -16.22 5.67
N CYS A 135 13.09 -16.05 6.16
CA CYS A 135 11.90 -16.77 5.68
C CYS A 135 10.90 -15.89 4.88
N LEU A 136 10.76 -16.17 3.59
CA LEU A 136 9.85 -15.47 2.66
C LEU A 136 8.37 -15.90 2.72
N ALA A 137 7.85 -16.35 3.88
CA ALA A 137 6.47 -16.87 4.01
C ALA A 137 5.38 -15.85 3.59
N LYS A 138 5.67 -14.55 3.71
CA LYS A 138 4.76 -13.47 3.30
C LYS A 138 4.64 -13.33 1.77
N VAL A 139 5.60 -13.87 1.02
CA VAL A 139 5.69 -13.73 -0.44
C VAL A 139 4.96 -14.89 -1.12
N PRO A 140 4.14 -14.62 -2.16
CA PRO A 140 3.45 -15.70 -2.88
C PRO A 140 4.41 -16.74 -3.46
N LYS A 141 4.14 -18.03 -3.22
CA LYS A 141 4.94 -19.17 -3.72
C LYS A 141 5.20 -19.10 -5.24
N ALA A 142 4.23 -18.63 -6.01
CA ALA A 142 4.37 -18.48 -7.46
C ALA A 142 5.47 -17.47 -7.86
N LEU A 143 5.66 -16.39 -7.07
CA LEU A 143 6.76 -15.45 -7.29
C LEU A 143 8.10 -16.05 -6.86
N LEU A 144 8.13 -16.72 -5.70
CA LEU A 144 9.34 -17.41 -5.23
C LEU A 144 9.85 -18.41 -6.27
N LYS A 145 8.95 -19.17 -6.90
CA LYS A 145 9.27 -20.11 -7.97
C LYS A 145 9.95 -19.43 -9.17
N ILE A 146 9.42 -18.32 -9.68
CA ILE A 146 10.02 -17.63 -10.85
C ILE A 146 11.26 -16.82 -10.51
N TRP A 147 11.48 -16.52 -9.24
CA TRP A 147 12.69 -15.88 -8.73
C TRP A 147 13.76 -16.88 -8.30
N HIS A 148 13.45 -18.18 -8.35
CA HIS A 148 14.32 -19.26 -7.89
C HIS A 148 14.74 -19.11 -6.42
N LEU A 149 13.80 -18.65 -5.58
CA LEU A 149 13.99 -18.50 -4.14
C LEU A 149 13.32 -19.65 -3.38
N PRO A 150 13.88 -20.07 -2.23
CA PRO A 150 13.29 -21.13 -1.42
C PRO A 150 11.96 -20.68 -0.83
N THR A 151 11.04 -21.64 -0.66
CA THR A 151 9.86 -21.47 0.20
C THR A 151 10.24 -21.84 1.62
N CYS A 152 9.68 -21.16 2.63
CA CYS A 152 9.78 -21.66 3.98
C CYS A 152 9.04 -22.99 4.07
N SER A 153 9.75 -24.00 4.56
CA SER A 153 9.23 -25.31 4.96
C SER A 153 8.52 -25.21 6.30
#